data_AF-A0A366U4F8-F1
#
_entry.id   AF-A0A366U4F8-F1
#
_cell.length_a   1.000
_cell.length_b   1.000
_cell.length_c   1.000
_cell.angle_alpha   90.00
_cell.angle_beta   90.00
_cell.angle_gamma   90.00
#
_symmetry.space_group_name_H-M   'P 1'
#
loop_
_entity.id
_entity.type
_entity.pdbx_description
1 polymer ?
#
loop_
_entity_poly.entity_id
_entity_poly.type
_entity_poly.pdbx_seq_one_letter_code
_entity_poly.pdbx_strand_id
1 'polypeptide(L)' 'MVRKVLLSMDSKNIDAYRRYRFAKQMRLNGSTLADIAATLHVSVDTVRRVLKQDRDCCFIKVNTGRSRRLAKRYNSLIN' A
#
# COMPACT_ATOMS: atom_id res chain seq x y z
N MET A 1 14.26 -18.22 27.54
CA MET A 1 15.23 -17.77 26.52
C MET A 1 14.53 -16.87 25.49
N VAL A 2 14.65 -15.55 25.67
CA VAL A 2 14.10 -14.55 24.74
C VAL A 2 14.98 -14.56 23.50
N ARG A 3 14.46 -15.00 22.35
CA ARG A 3 15.15 -14.95 21.05
C ARG A 3 15.43 -13.49 20.68
N LYS A 4 16.55 -12.93 21.15
CA LYS A 4 17.18 -11.75 20.56
C LYS A 4 17.78 -12.20 19.21
N VAL A 5 16.92 -12.33 18.19
CA VAL A 5 17.37 -12.47 16.81
C VAL A 5 18.08 -11.16 16.48
N LEU A 6 19.40 -11.27 16.29
CA LEU A 6 20.31 -10.19 15.98
C LEU A 6 19.72 -9.29 14.87
N LEU A 7 19.52 -8.02 15.22
CA LEU A 7 19.16 -6.92 14.33
C LEU A 7 20.36 -6.52 13.44
N SER A 8 20.92 -7.46 12.68
CA SER A 8 21.79 -7.15 11.55
C SER A 8 20.96 -7.19 10.26
N MET A 9 19.87 -6.42 10.22
CA MET A 9 19.18 -6.15 8.96
C MET A 9 19.86 -4.93 8.35
N ASP A 10 20.43 -5.09 7.14
CA ASP A 10 20.86 -3.97 6.31
C ASP A 10 19.84 -2.82 6.38
N SER A 11 20.31 -1.58 6.45
CA SER A 11 19.45 -0.39 6.53
C SER A 11 18.35 -0.39 5.46
N LYS A 12 18.68 -0.91 4.27
CA LYS A 12 17.75 -1.12 3.15
C LYS A 12 16.57 -2.06 3.49
N ASN A 13 16.82 -3.11 4.26
CA ASN A 13 15.79 -4.07 4.69
C ASN A 13 14.87 -3.47 5.76
N ILE A 14 15.43 -2.63 6.65
CA ILE A 14 14.64 -1.89 7.65
C ILE A 14 13.70 -0.90 6.96
N ASP A 15 14.21 -0.16 5.99
CA ASP A 15 13.40 0.80 5.23
C ASP A 15 12.33 0.12 4.38
N ALA A 16 12.64 -1.01 3.74
CA ALA A 16 11.65 -1.82 3.04
C ALA A 16 10.54 -2.30 3.99
N TYR A 17 10.90 -2.76 5.19
CA TYR A 17 9.93 -3.18 6.21
C TYR A 17 9.05 -2.02 6.70
N ARG A 18 9.63 -0.83 6.92
CA ARG A 18 8.88 0.37 7.30
C ARG A 18 7.88 0.79 6.22
N ARG A 19 8.32 0.83 4.96
CA ARG A 19 7.46 1.14 3.80
C ARG A 19 6.33 0.14 3.66
N TYR A 20 6.61 -1.15 3.89
CA TYR A 20 5.58 -2.19 3.92
C TYR A 20 4.53 -1.95 5.02
N ARG A 21 4.97 -1.69 6.25
CA ARG A 21 4.07 -1.41 7.38
C ARG A 21 3.16 -0.21 7.11
N PHE A 22 3.71 0.83 6.51
CA PHE A 22 2.96 2.01 6.11
C PHE A 22 1.94 1.70 5.00
N ALA A 23 2.35 0.98 3.95
CA ALA A 23 1.46 0.52 2.89
C ALA A 23 0.29 -0.30 3.43
N LYS A 24 0.55 -1.21 4.38
CA LYS A 24 -0.47 -2.03 5.05
C LYS A 24 -1.49 -1.16 5.78
N GLN A 25 -1.05 -0.17 6.56
CA GLN A 25 -1.96 0.74 7.27
C GLN A 25 -2.84 1.54 6.31
N MET A 26 -2.26 2.12 5.25
CA MET A 26 -3.03 2.82 4.22
C MET A 26 -4.07 1.90 3.58
N ARG A 27 -3.68 0.65 3.31
CA ARG A 27 -4.56 -0.34 2.70
C ARG A 27 -5.74 -0.70 3.60
N LEU A 28 -5.50 -0.89 4.89
CA LEU A 28 -6.52 -1.13 5.92
C LEU A 28 -7.45 0.08 6.10
N ASN A 29 -6.92 1.30 5.95
CA ASN A 29 -7.70 2.54 5.96
C ASN A 29 -8.55 2.74 4.69
N GLY A 30 -8.45 1.83 3.72
CA GLY A 30 -9.25 1.85 2.48
C GLY A 30 -8.60 2.59 1.31
N SER A 31 -7.33 2.98 1.40
CA SER A 31 -6.59 3.57 0.27
C SER A 31 -6.46 2.59 -0.89
N THR A 32 -6.46 3.12 -2.11
CA THR A 32 -6.25 2.31 -3.31
C THR A 32 -4.77 1.96 -3.49
N LEU A 33 -4.49 0.92 -4.29
CA LEU A 33 -3.10 0.57 -4.62
C LEU A 33 -2.39 1.71 -5.36
N ALA A 34 -3.13 2.51 -6.14
CA ALA A 34 -2.59 3.67 -6.83
C ALA A 34 -2.19 4.79 -5.86
N ASP A 35 -3.02 5.07 -4.85
CA ASP A 35 -2.71 6.07 -3.82
C ASP A 35 -1.45 5.68 -3.05
N ILE A 36 -1.36 4.41 -2.64
CA ILE A 36 -0.20 3.88 -1.91
C ILE A 36 1.07 3.95 -2.78
N ALA A 37 0.96 3.60 -4.07
CA ALA A 37 2.05 3.68 -5.02
C ALA A 37 2.55 5.13 -5.21
N ALA A 38 1.63 6.08 -5.30
CA ALA A 38 1.95 7.50 -5.39
C ALA A 38 2.66 8.01 -4.13
N THR A 39 2.16 7.68 -2.93
CA THR A 39 2.77 8.11 -1.65
C THR A 39 4.15 7.51 -1.42
N LEU A 40 4.36 6.26 -1.82
CA LEU A 40 5.64 5.56 -1.63
C LEU A 40 6.61 5.75 -2.80
N HIS A 41 6.22 6.46 -3.85
CA HIS A 41 6.97 6.65 -5.09
C HIS A 41 7.48 5.32 -5.70
N VAL A 42 6.60 4.32 -5.74
CA VAL A 42 6.88 3.00 -6.31
C VAL A 42 5.82 2.62 -7.33
N SER A 43 6.11 1.61 -8.15
CA SER A 43 5.11 1.10 -9.10
C SER A 43 3.92 0.45 -8.38
N VAL A 44 2.73 0.54 -9.00
CA VAL A 44 1.53 -0.14 -8.52
C VAL A 44 1.74 -1.66 -8.45
N ASP A 45 2.52 -2.23 -9.37
CA ASP A 45 2.86 -3.65 -9.39
C ASP A 45 3.70 -4.07 -8.18
N THR A 46 4.64 -3.22 -7.76
CA THR A 46 5.44 -3.45 -6.54
C THR A 46 4.52 -3.52 -5.32
N VAL A 47 3.62 -2.54 -5.16
CA VAL A 47 2.65 -2.50 -4.06
C VAL A 47 1.73 -3.73 -4.12
N ARG A 48 1.24 -4.10 -5.31
CA ARG A 48 0.39 -5.26 -5.51
C ARG A 48 1.10 -6.56 -5.13
N ARG A 49 2.34 -6.78 -5.56
CA ARG A 49 3.12 -7.99 -5.23
C ARG A 49 3.31 -8.12 -3.73
N VAL A 50 3.66 -7.01 -3.08
CA VAL A 50 3.93 -6.96 -1.64
C VAL A 50 2.66 -7.19 -0.82
N LEU A 51 1.56 -6.50 -1.14
CA LEU A 51 0.31 -6.60 -0.37
C LEU A 51 -0.51 -7.85 -0.72
N LYS A 52 -0.30 -8.47 -1.88
CA LYS A 52 -0.99 -9.73 -2.26
C LYS A 52 -0.61 -10.90 -1.35
N GLN A 53 0.60 -10.87 -0.79
CA GLN A 53 1.07 -11.89 0.17
C GLN A 53 0.52 -11.65 1.59
N ASP A 54 0.00 -10.46 1.88
CA ASP A 54 -0.56 -10.12 3.18
C ASP A 54 -2.03 -10.55 3.26
N ARG A 55 -2.32 -11.47 4.19
CA ARG A 55 -3.67 -12.02 4.43
C ARG A 55 -4.69 -10.94 4.80
N ASP A 56 -4.25 -9.87 5.46
CA ASP A 56 -5.14 -8.80 5.89
C ASP A 56 -5.50 -7.87 4.73
N CYS A 57 -4.68 -7.83 3.67
CA CYS A 57 -4.83 -6.91 2.55
C CYS A 57 -5.42 -7.55 1.29
N CYS A 58 -5.33 -8.88 1.15
CA CYS A 58 -5.69 -9.58 -0.10
C CYS A 58 -7.21 -9.57 -0.39
N PHE A 59 -8.05 -9.50 0.64
CA PHE A 59 -9.52 -9.48 0.51
C PHE A 59 -10.14 -8.09 0.67
N ILE A 60 -9.33 -7.04 0.84
CA ILE A 60 -9.87 -5.68 0.97
C ILE A 60 -10.44 -5.24 -0.36
N LYS A 61 -11.77 -5.34 -0.46
CA LYS A 61 -12.57 -4.79 -1.53
C LYS A 61 -12.50 -3.28 -1.41
N VAL A 62 -11.54 -2.69 -2.11
CA VAL A 62 -11.42 -1.23 -2.21
C VAL A 62 -12.74 -0.70 -2.72
N ASN A 63 -13.21 0.39 -2.13
CA ASN A 63 -14.41 1.10 -2.57
C ASN A 63 -14.15 1.77 -3.94
N THR A 64 -14.00 0.94 -4.98
CA THR A 64 -13.85 1.35 -6.38
C THR A 64 -15.03 2.17 -6.87
N GLY A 65 -16.20 2.03 -6.22
CA GLY A 65 -17.37 2.89 -6.46
C GLY A 65 -17.14 4.36 -6.12
N ARG A 66 -16.43 4.67 -5.03
CA ARG A 66 -16.12 6.06 -4.63
C ARG A 66 -15.02 6.65 -5.52
N SER A 67 -13.99 5.87 -5.81
CA SER A 67 -12.90 6.26 -6.73
C SER A 67 -13.40 6.51 -8.16
N ARG A 68 -14.33 5.68 -8.68
CA ARG A 68 -14.96 5.90 -10.00
C ARG A 68 -15.80 7.18 -10.05
N ARG A 69 -16.57 7.50 -8.99
CA ARG A 69 -17.35 8.75 -8.92
C ARG A 69 -16.45 9.98 -8.84
N LEU A 70 -15.36 9.91 -8.07
CA LEU A 70 -14.38 10.99 -7.97
C LEU A 70 -13.62 11.20 -9.29
N ALA A 71 -13.19 10.13 -9.95
CA ALA A 71 -12.58 10.20 -11.28
C ALA A 71 -13.54 10.79 -12.33
N LYS A 72 -14.84 10.42 -12.30
CA LYS A 72 -15.87 11.05 -13.16
C LYS A 72 -16.01 12.54 -12.89
N ARG A 73 -16.04 12.96 -11.62
CA ARG A 73 -16.11 14.37 -11.23
C ARG A 73 -14.90 15.18 -11.68
N TYR A 74 -13.69 14.60 -11.58
CA TYR A 74 -12.47 15.24 -12.04
C TYR A 74 -12.50 15.42 -13.57
N ASN A 75 -12.89 14.39 -14.33
CA ASN A 75 -13.02 14.48 -15.79
C ASN A 75 -14.11 15.45 -16.26
N SER A 76 -15.16 15.70 -15.47
CA SER A 76 -16.18 16.71 -15.77
C SER A 76 -15.79 18.14 -15.38
N LEU A 77 -14.66 18.34 -14.68
CA LEU A 77 -14.14 19.66 -14.34
C LEU A 77 -13.01 20.11 -15.29
N ILE A 78 -12.48 19.18 -16.08
CA ILE A 78 -11.37 19.41 -17.02
C ILE A 78 -11.86 19.54 -18.46
N ASN A 79 -13.03 18.98 -18.77
CA ASN A 79 -13.79 19.31 -19.99
C ASN A 79 -14.76 20.44 -19.68
#